data_AF-A0A643BPL5-F1
#
_entry.id   AF-A0A643BPL5-F1
#
_cell.length_a   1.000
_cell.length_b   1.000
_cell.length_c   1.000
_cell.angle_alpha   90.00
_cell.angle_beta   90.00
_cell.angle_gamma   90.00
#
_symmetry.space_group_name_H-M   'P 1'
#
loop_
_entity.id
_entity.type
_entity.pdbx_description
1 polymer ?
#
loop_
_entity_poly.entity_id
_entity_poly.type
_entity_poly.pdbx_seq_one_letter_code
_entity_poly.pdbx_strand_id
1 'polypeptide(L)'
;DAILKYNVAYSKKWDFTALVDFWDKVLLEKEELPRGKTPSGKVLEEAEAQHLYQSILPDMVKIALCLPNICTQPIPLLKQKMNHSITMSQEQIASLLANAFFCTFPRRNAKMKSEYSSYPDINFNRLFEGRSSRKPEKLKTLFCYFRRVTEKKPTGLVTFTRQSLEDFPEWERCEKLLTRLHVTYEGTIEGNGQGMLQVDFANRFVGGGVTSAGLVQEEIRFLINPELIVSRLFTEVLDHNECLIITGK
;
A
#
# COMPACT_ATOMS: atom_id res chain seq x y z
N ASP A 1 -5.11 -17.65 -11.55
CA ASP A 1 -4.93 -19.03 -11.02
C ASP A 1 -3.93 -19.18 -9.90
N ALA A 2 -2.65 -18.80 -10.06
CA ALA A 2 -1.62 -19.04 -9.05
C ALA A 2 -2.02 -18.58 -7.63
N ILE A 3 -2.51 -17.34 -7.49
CA ILE A 3 -2.99 -16.77 -6.21
C ILE A 3 -4.12 -17.61 -5.59
N LEU A 4 -4.99 -18.19 -6.41
CA LEU A 4 -6.16 -18.94 -5.93
C LEU A 4 -5.81 -20.36 -5.47
N LYS A 5 -4.65 -20.92 -5.87
CA LYS A 5 -4.22 -22.26 -5.41
C LYS A 5 -4.10 -22.36 -3.89
N TYR A 6 -3.68 -21.28 -3.23
CA TYR A 6 -3.61 -21.19 -1.76
C TYR A 6 -4.69 -20.29 -1.15
N ASN A 7 -5.63 -19.79 -1.97
CA ASN A 7 -6.80 -19.02 -1.55
C ASN A 7 -8.11 -19.64 -2.04
N VAL A 8 -8.22 -20.98 -2.01
CA VAL A 8 -9.33 -21.75 -2.61
C VAL A 8 -10.71 -21.29 -2.11
N ALA A 9 -10.83 -20.97 -0.82
CA ALA A 9 -12.06 -20.47 -0.20
C ALA A 9 -12.58 -19.14 -0.80
N TYR A 10 -11.74 -18.43 -1.54
CA TYR A 10 -12.02 -17.14 -2.16
C TYR A 10 -12.10 -17.20 -3.69
N SER A 11 -11.91 -18.38 -4.30
CA SER A 11 -11.93 -18.57 -5.76
C SER A 11 -13.20 -18.04 -6.45
N LYS A 12 -14.36 -18.11 -5.78
CA LYS A 12 -15.64 -17.56 -6.27
C LYS A 12 -15.96 -16.15 -5.76
N LYS A 13 -15.12 -15.59 -4.88
CA LYS A 13 -15.36 -14.32 -4.18
C LYS A 13 -14.43 -13.20 -4.63
N TRP A 14 -13.21 -13.54 -5.02
CA TRP A 14 -12.23 -12.57 -5.50
C TRP A 14 -12.41 -12.38 -6.99
N ASP A 15 -12.63 -11.12 -7.35
CA ASP A 15 -12.68 -10.67 -8.73
C ASP A 15 -11.28 -10.19 -9.14
N PHE A 16 -10.86 -10.61 -10.33
CA PHE A 16 -9.58 -10.24 -10.94
C PHE A 16 -9.75 -9.39 -12.20
N THR A 17 -10.96 -8.89 -12.48
CA THR A 17 -11.29 -8.11 -13.68
C THR A 17 -10.34 -6.94 -13.90
N ALA A 18 -9.94 -6.20 -12.86
CA ALA A 18 -9.05 -5.05 -13.04
C ALA A 18 -7.62 -5.48 -13.40
N LEU A 19 -7.15 -6.60 -12.84
CA LEU A 19 -5.82 -7.14 -13.14
C LEU A 19 -5.79 -7.73 -14.56
N VAL A 20 -6.87 -8.42 -14.96
CA VAL A 20 -7.07 -8.90 -16.32
C VAL A 20 -7.17 -7.74 -17.29
N ASP A 21 -8.03 -6.74 -17.05
CA ASP A 21 -8.17 -5.56 -17.92
C ASP A 21 -6.85 -4.78 -18.03
N PHE A 22 -6.06 -4.70 -16.96
CA PHE A 22 -4.73 -4.09 -16.96
C PHE A 22 -3.75 -4.83 -17.90
N TRP A 23 -3.90 -6.15 -18.02
CA TRP A 23 -3.09 -7.00 -18.89
C TRP A 23 -3.64 -7.18 -20.32
N ASP A 24 -4.95 -7.31 -20.49
CA ASP A 24 -5.58 -7.82 -21.71
C ASP A 24 -6.09 -6.71 -22.63
N LYS A 25 -6.42 -5.52 -22.09
CA LYS A 25 -6.63 -4.32 -22.93
C LYS A 25 -5.35 -3.82 -23.60
N VAL A 26 -4.29 -4.64 -23.55
CA VAL A 26 -3.02 -4.59 -24.28
C VAL A 26 -3.11 -5.33 -25.63
N LEU A 27 -3.95 -6.37 -25.77
CA LEU A 27 -3.88 -7.32 -26.91
C LEU A 27 -4.97 -7.14 -27.99
N LEU A 28 -5.99 -6.33 -27.74
CA LEU A 28 -7.11 -6.12 -28.65
C LEU A 28 -6.83 -5.01 -29.68
N GLU A 29 -5.89 -5.26 -30.59
CA GLU A 29 -5.80 -4.56 -31.89
C GLU A 29 -5.77 -5.54 -33.09
N LYS A 30 -5.92 -6.85 -32.87
CA LYS A 30 -5.90 -7.82 -33.98
C LYS A 30 -7.27 -8.11 -34.62
N GLU A 31 -8.37 -7.58 -34.10
CA GLU A 31 -9.69 -7.69 -34.75
C GLU A 31 -10.25 -6.29 -35.03
N GLU A 32 -10.54 -6.04 -36.31
CA GLU A 32 -11.09 -4.77 -36.82
C GLU A 32 -12.30 -4.32 -36.00
N LEU A 33 -12.16 -3.19 -35.29
CA LEU A 33 -13.29 -2.56 -34.62
C LEU A 33 -14.20 -1.90 -35.67
N PRO A 34 -15.54 -2.06 -35.60
CA PRO A 34 -16.46 -1.30 -36.44
C PRO A 34 -16.27 0.21 -36.26
N ARG A 35 -16.25 0.95 -37.37
CA ARG A 35 -16.10 2.42 -37.39
C ARG A 35 -17.09 3.07 -36.42
N GLY A 36 -16.58 3.80 -35.43
CA GLY A 36 -17.39 4.69 -34.59
C GLY A 36 -17.20 4.58 -33.07
N LYS A 37 -16.37 3.66 -32.55
CA LYS A 37 -15.98 3.65 -31.14
C LYS A 37 -14.55 4.16 -30.99
N THR A 38 -14.37 5.24 -30.24
CA THR A 38 -13.05 5.68 -29.77
C THR A 38 -12.45 4.56 -28.91
N PRO A 39 -11.23 4.08 -29.20
CA PRO A 39 -10.57 3.12 -28.32
C PRO A 39 -10.31 3.81 -26.99
N SER A 40 -10.81 3.23 -25.89
CA SER A 40 -10.30 3.55 -24.57
C SER A 40 -8.80 3.23 -24.60
N GLY A 41 -7.95 4.26 -24.54
CA GLY A 41 -6.53 4.17 -24.84
C GLY A 41 -5.79 3.04 -24.12
N LYS A 42 -4.71 2.56 -24.76
CA LYS A 42 -3.83 1.50 -24.24
C LYS A 42 -3.43 1.82 -22.80
N VAL A 43 -3.57 0.82 -21.93
CA VAL A 43 -3.19 0.94 -20.51
C VAL A 43 -1.69 0.70 -20.32
N LEU A 44 -1.14 -0.27 -21.03
CA LEU A 44 0.28 -0.59 -21.16
C LEU A 44 0.61 -0.86 -22.63
N GLU A 45 1.83 -0.53 -23.04
CA GLU A 45 2.38 -0.95 -24.34
C GLU A 45 2.80 -2.42 -24.32
N GLU A 46 2.91 -3.07 -25.49
CA GLU A 46 3.27 -4.50 -25.58
C GLU A 46 4.63 -4.80 -24.91
N ALA A 47 5.62 -3.92 -25.11
CA ALA A 47 6.93 -4.04 -24.47
C ALA A 47 6.85 -3.93 -22.93
N GLU A 48 5.96 -3.08 -22.41
CA GLU A 48 5.75 -2.93 -20.96
C GLU A 48 5.07 -4.18 -20.38
N ALA A 49 4.07 -4.72 -21.09
CA ALA A 49 3.44 -5.98 -20.70
C ALA A 49 4.44 -7.13 -20.70
N GLN A 50 5.26 -7.26 -21.75
CA GLN A 50 6.35 -8.24 -21.82
C GLN A 50 7.32 -8.10 -20.65
N HIS A 51 7.80 -6.89 -20.39
CA HIS A 51 8.71 -6.63 -19.27
C HIS A 51 8.08 -6.97 -17.91
N LEU A 52 6.79 -6.71 -17.74
CA LEU A 52 6.05 -7.02 -16.52
C LEU A 52 6.03 -8.52 -16.20
N TYR A 53 5.68 -9.39 -17.16
CA TYR A 53 5.59 -10.83 -16.88
C TYR A 53 6.92 -11.59 -17.07
N GLN A 54 7.84 -11.09 -17.88
CA GLN A 54 9.16 -11.73 -18.10
C GLN A 54 10.20 -11.34 -17.05
N SER A 55 10.08 -10.16 -16.42
CA SER A 55 11.04 -9.67 -15.43
C SER A 55 10.38 -9.33 -14.09
N ILE A 56 9.49 -8.34 -14.05
CA ILE A 56 9.00 -7.76 -12.78
C ILE A 56 8.31 -8.82 -11.91
N LEU A 57 7.34 -9.56 -12.47
CA LEU A 57 6.62 -10.60 -11.72
C LEU A 57 7.53 -11.74 -11.25
N PRO A 58 8.37 -12.36 -12.10
CA PRO A 58 9.35 -13.35 -11.64
C PRO A 58 10.24 -12.84 -10.50
N ASP A 59 10.70 -11.61 -10.57
CA ASP A 59 11.57 -11.04 -9.53
C ASP A 59 10.80 -10.72 -8.25
N MET A 60 9.55 -10.26 -8.34
CA MET A 60 8.62 -10.16 -7.21
C MET A 60 8.39 -11.52 -6.55
N VAL A 61 8.23 -12.60 -7.33
CA VAL A 61 8.06 -13.96 -6.79
C VAL A 61 9.33 -14.38 -6.03
N LYS A 62 10.52 -14.15 -6.59
CA LYS A 62 11.79 -14.49 -5.92
C LYS A 62 11.90 -13.79 -4.57
N ILE A 63 11.71 -12.47 -4.51
CA ILE A 63 11.82 -11.73 -3.25
C ILE A 63 10.71 -12.10 -2.24
N ALA A 64 9.51 -12.44 -2.71
CA ALA A 64 8.43 -12.93 -1.84
C ALA A 64 8.77 -14.30 -1.22
N LEU A 65 9.32 -15.22 -2.00
CA LEU A 65 9.73 -16.54 -1.52
C LEU A 65 10.96 -16.50 -0.61
N CYS A 66 11.82 -15.48 -0.75
CA CYS A 66 12.95 -15.26 0.16
C CYS A 66 12.55 -14.67 1.52
N LEU A 67 11.26 -14.43 1.80
CA LEU A 67 10.78 -13.82 3.05
C LEU A 67 11.39 -14.45 4.32
N PRO A 68 11.49 -15.79 4.48
CA PRO A 68 12.07 -16.38 5.70
C PRO A 68 13.55 -16.05 5.93
N ASN A 69 14.29 -15.77 4.85
CA ASN A 69 15.71 -15.41 4.90
C ASN A 69 15.92 -13.90 5.05
N ILE A 70 14.93 -13.08 4.68
CA ILE A 70 14.99 -11.61 4.72
C ILE A 70 14.38 -11.08 6.04
N CYS A 71 13.21 -11.57 6.42
CA CYS A 71 12.49 -11.22 7.64
C CYS A 71 12.68 -12.32 8.68
N THR A 72 13.88 -12.40 9.25
CA THR A 72 14.30 -13.46 10.17
C THR A 72 13.77 -13.31 11.59
N GLN A 73 13.27 -12.12 11.95
CA GLN A 73 12.70 -11.85 13.26
C GLN A 73 11.18 -11.73 13.20
N PRO A 74 10.45 -12.24 14.21
CA PRO A 74 9.02 -11.98 14.33
C PRO A 74 8.72 -10.48 14.41
N ILE A 75 7.73 -10.03 13.63
CA ILE A 75 7.28 -8.63 13.62
C ILE A 75 6.18 -8.48 14.68
N PRO A 76 6.38 -7.68 15.73
CA PRO A 76 5.34 -7.47 16.74
C PRO A 76 4.17 -6.68 16.16
N LEU A 77 2.97 -6.89 16.70
CA LEU A 77 1.82 -6.07 16.39
C LEU A 77 1.85 -4.78 17.22
N LEU A 78 1.66 -3.64 16.57
CA LEU A 78 1.44 -2.34 17.20
C LEU A 78 -0.04 -2.21 17.57
N LYS A 79 -0.41 -2.87 18.67
CA LYS A 79 -1.77 -2.88 19.23
C LYS A 79 -2.14 -1.54 19.85
N GLN A 80 -3.44 -1.32 20.05
CA GLN A 80 -3.95 -0.17 20.80
C GLN A 80 -3.25 -0.06 22.16
N LYS A 81 -3.02 1.19 22.59
CA LYS A 81 -2.35 1.62 23.82
C LYS A 81 -0.85 1.34 23.87
N MET A 82 -0.26 0.71 22.86
CA MET A 82 1.18 0.52 22.82
C MET A 82 1.90 1.81 22.42
N ASN A 83 2.94 2.16 23.18
CA ASN A 83 3.99 3.08 22.77
C ASN A 83 5.20 2.23 22.35
N HIS A 84 5.33 1.95 21.05
CA HIS A 84 6.34 1.02 20.53
C HIS A 84 6.76 1.36 19.11
N SER A 85 8.00 1.02 18.77
CA SER A 85 8.59 1.29 17.46
C SER A 85 9.12 0.00 16.83
N ILE A 86 8.92 -0.11 15.52
CA ILE A 86 9.50 -1.17 14.68
C ILE A 86 10.38 -0.49 13.64
N THR A 87 11.66 -0.82 13.62
CA THR A 87 12.58 -0.41 12.54
C THR A 87 12.92 -1.62 11.69
N MET A 88 12.71 -1.52 10.38
CA MET A 88 13.02 -2.58 9.42
C MET A 88 13.64 -2.01 8.15
N SER A 89 14.37 -2.84 7.41
CA SER A 89 14.97 -2.41 6.15
C SER A 89 13.93 -2.28 5.04
N GLN A 90 14.22 -1.40 4.08
CA GLN A 90 13.39 -1.27 2.88
C GLN A 90 13.32 -2.59 2.09
N GLU A 91 14.38 -3.42 2.13
CA GLU A 91 14.39 -4.76 1.55
C GLU A 91 13.39 -5.71 2.25
N GLN A 92 13.31 -5.68 3.58
CA GLN A 92 12.31 -6.43 4.34
C GLN A 92 10.90 -6.00 3.95
N ILE A 93 10.67 -4.70 3.84
CA ILE A 93 9.38 -4.13 3.42
C ILE A 93 9.03 -4.59 2.00
N ALA A 94 9.97 -4.55 1.06
CA ALA A 94 9.74 -5.00 -0.31
C ALA A 94 9.33 -6.48 -0.38
N SER A 95 9.98 -7.36 0.41
CA SER A 95 9.61 -8.78 0.50
C SER A 95 8.20 -8.98 1.10
N LEU A 96 7.86 -8.21 2.14
CA LEU A 96 6.52 -8.24 2.75
C LEU A 96 5.43 -7.72 1.80
N LEU A 97 5.69 -6.64 1.06
CA LEU A 97 4.74 -6.09 0.10
C LEU A 97 4.58 -6.98 -1.13
N ALA A 98 5.63 -7.68 -1.58
CA ALA A 98 5.51 -8.68 -2.63
C ALA A 98 4.59 -9.84 -2.18
N ASN A 99 4.71 -10.28 -0.91
CA ASN A 99 3.79 -11.24 -0.30
C ASN A 99 2.34 -10.71 -0.22
N ALA A 100 2.16 -9.43 0.13
CA ALA A 100 0.87 -8.76 0.12
C ALA A 100 0.23 -8.74 -1.28
N PHE A 101 1.04 -8.45 -2.31
CA PHE A 101 0.62 -8.49 -3.72
C PHE A 101 0.12 -9.87 -4.13
N PHE A 102 0.85 -10.92 -3.75
CA PHE A 102 0.44 -12.31 -4.01
C PHE A 102 -0.59 -12.85 -3.02
N CYS A 103 -1.12 -12.02 -2.11
CA CYS A 103 -2.16 -12.38 -1.15
C CYS A 103 -1.81 -13.58 -0.26
N THR A 104 -0.58 -13.63 0.25
CA THR A 104 -0.06 -14.80 1.01
C THR A 104 -0.24 -14.68 2.52
N PHE A 105 -0.63 -13.52 3.07
CA PHE A 105 -0.80 -13.37 4.51
C PHE A 105 -2.04 -14.14 5.01
N PRO A 106 -1.87 -15.16 5.86
CA PRO A 106 -2.97 -15.99 6.34
C PRO A 106 -3.83 -15.24 7.36
N ARG A 107 -5.09 -15.66 7.55
CA ARG A 107 -6.05 -15.07 8.51
C ARG A 107 -6.45 -13.60 8.25
N ARG A 108 -5.95 -12.99 7.17
CA ARG A 108 -6.22 -11.59 6.79
C ARG A 108 -7.36 -11.38 5.78
N ASN A 109 -8.07 -12.45 5.40
CA ASN A 109 -9.05 -12.42 4.31
C ASN A 109 -10.51 -12.67 4.77
N ALA A 110 -10.72 -13.06 6.03
CA ALA A 110 -12.04 -13.42 6.55
C ALA A 110 -12.82 -12.17 7.00
N LYS A 111 -14.04 -12.00 6.49
CA LYS A 111 -14.90 -10.82 6.77
C LYS A 111 -15.63 -10.85 8.12
N MET A 112 -15.68 -11.99 8.81
CA MET A 112 -16.48 -12.20 10.03
C MET A 112 -15.59 -12.65 11.17
N LYS A 113 -15.56 -11.87 12.27
CA LYS A 113 -14.95 -12.18 13.59
C LYS A 113 -13.60 -12.91 13.48
N SER A 114 -12.66 -12.33 12.75
CA SER A 114 -11.29 -12.85 12.66
C SER A 114 -10.39 -12.21 13.72
N GLU A 115 -9.28 -12.88 14.03
CA GLU A 115 -8.19 -12.40 14.88
C GLU A 115 -7.69 -10.99 14.48
N TYR A 116 -7.88 -10.60 13.21
CA TYR A 116 -7.40 -9.34 12.63
C TYR A 116 -8.52 -8.38 12.25
N SER A 117 -9.73 -8.50 12.83
CA SER A 117 -10.85 -7.60 12.49
C SER A 117 -10.60 -6.14 12.83
N SER A 118 -9.69 -5.86 13.78
CA SER A 118 -9.24 -4.51 14.16
C SER A 118 -8.02 -4.04 13.35
N TYR A 119 -7.58 -4.78 12.33
CA TYR A 119 -6.44 -4.42 11.48
C TYR A 119 -6.90 -4.08 10.05
N PRO A 120 -6.19 -3.18 9.35
CA PRO A 120 -6.51 -2.89 7.95
C PRO A 120 -6.26 -4.10 7.02
N ASP A 121 -6.87 -4.09 5.84
CA ASP A 121 -6.59 -5.08 4.78
C ASP A 121 -5.13 -4.96 4.31
N ILE A 122 -4.34 -6.04 4.38
CA ILE A 122 -2.97 -6.07 3.86
C ILE A 122 -2.85 -6.75 2.49
N ASN A 123 -3.62 -7.82 2.22
CA ASN A 123 -3.57 -8.51 0.93
C ASN A 123 -4.20 -7.67 -0.18
N PHE A 124 -3.64 -7.75 -1.38
CA PHE A 124 -3.96 -6.82 -2.48
C PHE A 124 -5.12 -7.29 -3.36
N ASN A 125 -5.87 -8.32 -2.98
CA ASN A 125 -6.94 -8.90 -3.81
C ASN A 125 -7.97 -7.84 -4.26
N ARG A 126 -8.23 -6.80 -3.46
CA ARG A 126 -9.16 -5.72 -3.82
C ARG A 126 -8.57 -4.69 -4.79
N LEU A 127 -7.27 -4.70 -5.07
CA LEU A 127 -6.71 -3.93 -6.19
C LEU A 127 -7.06 -4.56 -7.54
N PHE A 128 -7.34 -5.87 -7.55
CA PHE A 128 -7.61 -6.63 -8.77
C PHE A 128 -9.10 -6.64 -9.15
N GLU A 129 -9.98 -6.11 -8.30
CA GLU A 129 -11.44 -6.15 -8.51
C GLU A 129 -11.97 -4.95 -9.32
N GLY A 130 -13.03 -5.19 -10.09
CA GLY A 130 -13.84 -4.19 -10.77
C GLY A 130 -13.22 -3.62 -12.05
N ARG A 131 -13.84 -2.56 -12.56
CA ARG A 131 -13.46 -1.88 -13.81
C ARG A 131 -13.21 -0.38 -13.63
N SER A 132 -12.90 0.04 -12.41
CA SER A 132 -12.62 1.45 -12.15
C SER A 132 -11.35 1.88 -12.88
N SER A 133 -11.40 3.01 -13.58
CA SER A 133 -10.24 3.64 -14.25
C SER A 133 -9.10 4.00 -13.29
N ARG A 134 -9.35 3.98 -11.98
CA ARG A 134 -8.33 4.20 -10.94
C ARG A 134 -7.39 3.01 -10.75
N LYS A 135 -7.86 1.77 -11.02
CA LYS A 135 -7.08 0.56 -10.74
C LYS A 135 -5.81 0.46 -11.58
N PRO A 136 -5.83 0.74 -12.90
CA PRO A 136 -4.61 0.79 -13.69
C PRO A 136 -3.55 1.74 -13.15
N GLU A 137 -3.94 2.94 -12.73
CA GLU A 137 -3.00 3.95 -12.23
C GLU A 137 -2.38 3.53 -10.88
N LYS A 138 -3.17 2.91 -10.01
CA LYS A 138 -2.64 2.27 -8.79
C LYS A 138 -1.65 1.17 -9.11
N LEU A 139 -1.98 0.29 -10.05
CA LEU A 139 -1.11 -0.83 -10.46
C LEU A 139 0.19 -0.32 -11.08
N LYS A 140 0.15 0.66 -11.98
CA LYS A 140 1.34 1.32 -12.55
C LYS A 140 2.25 1.85 -11.44
N THR A 141 1.67 2.55 -10.46
CA THR A 141 2.43 3.15 -9.36
C THR A 141 3.11 2.07 -8.51
N LEU A 142 2.40 1.00 -8.17
CA LEU A 142 2.97 -0.11 -7.40
C LEU A 142 4.01 -0.91 -8.18
N PHE A 143 3.79 -1.16 -9.48
CA PHE A 143 4.78 -1.84 -10.32
C PHE A 143 6.03 -0.99 -10.54
N CYS A 144 5.92 0.34 -10.57
CA CYS A 144 7.08 1.23 -10.57
C CYS A 144 7.94 1.02 -9.31
N TYR A 145 7.31 0.90 -8.14
CA TYR A 145 8.03 0.55 -6.91
C TYR A 145 8.65 -0.84 -6.98
N PHE A 146 7.88 -1.87 -7.32
CA PHE A 146 8.38 -3.24 -7.37
C PHE A 146 9.55 -3.39 -8.33
N ARG A 147 9.44 -2.82 -9.54
CA ARG A 147 10.53 -2.76 -10.51
C ARG A 147 11.80 -2.17 -9.89
N ARG A 148 11.71 -1.00 -9.26
CA ARG A 148 12.87 -0.32 -8.67
C ARG A 148 13.55 -1.17 -7.59
N VAL A 149 12.79 -1.75 -6.67
CA VAL A 149 13.35 -2.49 -5.53
C VAL A 149 13.86 -3.87 -5.91
N THR A 150 13.32 -4.48 -6.99
CA THR A 150 13.83 -5.76 -7.51
C THR A 150 15.05 -5.58 -8.42
N GLU A 151 15.13 -4.49 -9.18
CA GLU A 151 16.31 -4.16 -10.00
C GLU A 151 17.51 -3.76 -9.12
N LYS A 152 17.27 -2.92 -8.11
CA LYS A 152 18.29 -2.47 -7.17
C LYS A 152 17.75 -2.48 -5.74
N LYS A 153 18.31 -3.37 -4.93
CA LYS A 153 17.94 -3.50 -3.52
C LYS A 153 18.09 -2.16 -2.79
N PRO A 154 17.04 -1.65 -2.15
CA PRO A 154 17.13 -0.45 -1.34
C PRO A 154 17.88 -0.74 -0.03
N THR A 155 18.65 0.23 0.46
CA THR A 155 19.56 0.05 1.61
C THR A 155 19.14 0.84 2.85
N GLY A 156 18.06 1.62 2.76
CA GLY A 156 17.57 2.43 3.87
C GLY A 156 16.80 1.61 4.91
N LEU A 157 16.46 2.29 5.99
CA LEU A 157 15.62 1.79 7.07
C LEU A 157 14.37 2.67 7.18
N VAL A 158 13.26 2.05 7.58
CA VAL A 158 12.01 2.73 7.89
C VAL A 158 11.60 2.36 9.31
N THR A 159 11.24 3.38 10.09
CA THR A 159 10.74 3.21 11.46
C THR A 159 9.27 3.56 11.54
N PHE A 160 8.49 2.65 12.13
CA PHE A 160 7.07 2.79 12.38
C PHE A 160 6.87 2.88 13.90
N THR A 161 6.38 4.01 14.40
CA THR A 161 6.18 4.26 15.82
C THR A 161 4.71 4.49 16.09
N ARG A 162 4.08 3.61 16.86
CA ARG A 162 2.76 3.89 17.45
C ARG A 162 2.98 4.70 18.72
N GLN A 163 2.26 5.82 18.83
CA GLN A 163 2.27 6.67 20.00
C GLN A 163 0.85 6.79 20.56
N SER A 164 0.71 6.57 21.87
CA SER A 164 -0.55 6.69 22.61
C SER A 164 -0.32 7.61 23.81
N LEU A 165 -1.12 8.67 23.91
CA LEU A 165 -1.03 9.64 24.99
C LEU A 165 -2.15 9.43 26.01
N GLU A 166 -1.82 9.47 27.29
CA GLU A 166 -2.81 9.49 28.38
C GLU A 166 -3.05 10.92 28.88
N ASP A 167 -1.98 11.70 28.94
CA ASP A 167 -2.02 13.09 29.38
C ASP A 167 -2.19 14.05 28.20
N PHE A 168 -3.23 14.89 28.28
CA PHE A 168 -3.52 15.95 27.32
C PHE A 168 -3.49 17.32 27.98
N PRO A 169 -3.20 18.41 27.24
CA PRO A 169 -3.27 19.76 27.79
C PRO A 169 -4.68 20.12 28.27
N GLU A 170 -4.77 20.82 29.41
CA GLU A 170 -5.98 21.52 29.81
C GLU A 170 -6.11 22.80 28.96
N TRP A 171 -6.77 22.67 27.80
CA TRP A 171 -6.75 23.70 26.74
C TRP A 171 -7.21 25.09 27.21
N GLU A 172 -8.17 25.17 28.13
CA GLU A 172 -8.69 26.43 28.68
C GLU A 172 -7.67 27.18 29.56
N ARG A 173 -6.66 26.47 30.08
CA ARG A 173 -5.63 27.01 30.99
C ARG A 173 -4.23 26.97 30.39
N CYS A 174 -4.11 26.68 29.10
CA CYS A 174 -2.83 26.61 28.42
C CYS A 174 -2.27 28.02 28.16
N GLU A 175 -1.15 28.36 28.79
CA GLU A 175 -0.49 29.67 28.66
C GLU A 175 0.54 29.73 27.52
N LYS A 176 0.65 28.67 26.70
CA LYS A 176 1.61 28.66 25.58
C LYS A 176 1.21 29.67 24.51
N LEU A 177 2.18 30.49 24.09
CA LEU A 177 1.98 31.45 23.00
C LEU A 177 1.81 30.74 21.65
N LEU A 178 1.08 31.40 20.74
CA LEU A 178 0.96 30.94 19.36
C LEU A 178 2.33 30.87 18.67
N THR A 179 2.46 29.92 17.75
CA THR A 179 3.69 29.71 16.97
C THR A 179 3.61 30.40 15.61
N ARG A 180 4.73 30.44 14.88
CA ARG A 180 4.78 31.05 13.54
C ARG A 180 3.92 30.24 12.56
N LEU A 181 3.22 30.94 11.67
CA LEU A 181 2.36 30.34 10.64
C LEU A 181 2.81 30.80 9.25
N HIS A 182 3.01 29.83 8.34
CA HIS A 182 3.09 30.05 6.90
C HIS A 182 1.88 29.37 6.24
N VAL A 183 1.16 30.10 5.40
CA VAL A 183 -0.02 29.61 4.68
C VAL A 183 0.10 30.00 3.21
N THR A 184 -0.15 29.05 2.32
CA THR A 184 -0.06 29.20 0.87
C THR A 184 -1.19 28.42 0.21
N TYR A 185 -1.72 28.93 -0.91
CA TYR A 185 -2.70 28.21 -1.74
C TYR A 185 -2.03 27.38 -2.85
N GLU A 186 -0.72 27.55 -3.03
CA GLU A 186 0.10 26.79 -3.98
C GLU A 186 1.03 25.81 -3.25
N GLY A 187 1.36 24.72 -3.94
CA GLY A 187 2.27 23.69 -3.44
C GLY A 187 1.56 22.52 -2.75
N THR A 188 2.34 21.50 -2.39
CA THR A 188 1.85 20.29 -1.74
C THR A 188 2.72 19.92 -0.53
N ILE A 189 2.17 19.08 0.36
CA ILE A 189 2.86 18.64 1.58
C ILE A 189 4.13 17.86 1.23
N GLU A 190 4.04 16.92 0.29
CA GLU A 190 5.14 16.05 -0.13
C GLU A 190 6.19 16.77 -0.98
N GLY A 191 5.78 17.78 -1.77
CA GLY A 191 6.68 18.53 -2.65
C GLY A 191 7.38 19.70 -1.97
N ASN A 192 6.64 20.51 -1.19
CA ASN A 192 7.13 21.76 -0.60
C ASN A 192 7.48 21.61 0.89
N GLY A 193 7.01 20.55 1.55
CA GLY A 193 7.26 20.29 2.97
C GLY A 193 8.49 19.42 3.23
N GLN A 194 9.47 19.36 2.33
CA GLN A 194 10.64 18.50 2.48
C GLN A 194 11.40 18.83 3.78
N GLY A 195 11.68 17.80 4.59
CA GLY A 195 12.35 17.94 5.88
C GLY A 195 11.44 18.39 7.04
N MET A 196 10.17 18.69 6.78
CA MET A 196 9.17 18.99 7.82
C MET A 196 8.47 17.71 8.31
N LEU A 197 7.77 17.81 9.44
CA LEU A 197 6.78 16.80 9.83
C LEU A 197 5.58 16.89 8.88
N GLN A 198 5.43 15.89 8.02
CA GLN A 198 4.39 15.87 7.00
C GLN A 198 3.16 15.11 7.50
N VAL A 199 2.00 15.78 7.48
CA VAL A 199 0.74 15.23 7.98
C VAL A 199 0.06 14.39 6.90
N ASP A 200 -0.36 13.19 7.28
CA ASP A 200 -1.27 12.33 6.53
C ASP A 200 -2.71 12.52 7.04
N PHE A 201 -3.67 12.72 6.13
CA PHE A 201 -5.09 12.88 6.48
C PHE A 201 -5.73 11.50 6.63
N ALA A 202 -5.31 10.81 7.68
CA ALA A 202 -5.48 9.38 7.80
C ALA A 202 -6.90 8.92 8.15
N ASN A 203 -7.26 7.74 7.66
CA ASN A 203 -8.32 6.93 8.25
C ASN A 203 -7.80 6.27 9.55
N ARG A 204 -8.69 6.03 10.52
CA ARG A 204 -8.32 5.26 11.75
C ARG A 204 -7.72 3.88 11.43
N PHE A 205 -8.11 3.27 10.31
CA PHE A 205 -7.38 2.18 9.69
C PHE A 205 -6.36 2.74 8.71
N VAL A 206 -5.12 2.91 9.17
CA VAL A 206 -4.04 3.58 8.41
C VAL A 206 -3.92 3.12 6.96
N GLY A 207 -3.74 4.07 6.05
CA GLY A 207 -3.73 3.87 4.60
C GLY A 207 -5.13 3.73 3.99
N GLY A 208 -6.20 3.87 4.77
CA GLY A 208 -7.58 3.90 4.31
C GLY A 208 -7.92 2.84 3.26
N GLY A 209 -8.35 3.32 2.09
CA GLY A 209 -8.73 2.51 0.93
C GLY A 209 -7.60 2.20 -0.04
N VAL A 210 -6.31 2.30 0.36
CA VAL A 210 -5.18 2.20 -0.58
C VAL A 210 -5.17 0.88 -1.34
N THR A 211 -5.40 -0.25 -0.65
CA THR A 211 -5.48 -1.59 -1.26
C THR A 211 -6.84 -1.88 -1.91
N SER A 212 -7.74 -0.90 -1.99
CA SER A 212 -9.07 -1.03 -2.59
C SER A 212 -9.41 0.17 -3.49
N ALA A 213 -10.46 0.95 -3.19
CA ALA A 213 -11.02 1.97 -4.08
C ALA A 213 -10.59 3.42 -3.78
N GLY A 214 -10.03 3.68 -2.58
CA GLY A 214 -9.65 5.02 -2.13
C GLY A 214 -8.53 5.62 -2.98
N LEU A 215 -8.59 6.91 -3.30
CA LEU A 215 -7.59 7.62 -4.10
C LEU A 215 -7.66 9.12 -3.79
N VAL A 216 -7.59 9.47 -2.51
CA VAL A 216 -7.44 10.85 -2.03
C VAL A 216 -6.07 11.01 -1.37
N GLN A 217 -5.86 12.04 -0.54
CA GLN A 217 -4.54 12.42 -0.03
C GLN A 217 -3.78 11.25 0.63
N GLU A 218 -4.41 10.52 1.56
CA GLU A 218 -3.78 9.37 2.24
C GLU A 218 -3.38 8.27 1.26
N GLU A 219 -4.31 7.80 0.41
CA GLU A 219 -4.00 6.70 -0.51
C GLU A 219 -2.97 7.09 -1.58
N ILE A 220 -3.01 8.33 -2.06
CA ILE A 220 -2.00 8.84 -3.00
C ILE A 220 -0.64 8.80 -2.32
N ARG A 221 -0.54 9.24 -1.06
CA ARG A 221 0.73 9.23 -0.32
C ARG A 221 1.27 7.81 -0.12
N PHE A 222 0.40 6.87 0.22
CA PHE A 222 0.76 5.46 0.35
C PHE A 222 1.12 4.80 -0.99
N LEU A 223 0.60 5.28 -2.13
CA LEU A 223 0.97 4.77 -3.45
C LEU A 223 2.32 5.31 -3.93
N ILE A 224 2.62 6.60 -3.72
CA ILE A 224 3.91 7.18 -4.14
C ILE A 224 5.05 6.85 -3.17
N ASN A 225 4.72 6.50 -1.92
CA ASN A 225 5.63 5.91 -0.94
C ASN A 225 5.12 4.53 -0.46
N PRO A 226 5.20 3.45 -1.29
CA PRO A 226 4.60 2.15 -0.98
C PRO A 226 5.04 1.49 0.32
N GLU A 227 6.21 1.86 0.84
CA GLU A 227 6.69 1.37 2.13
C GLU A 227 5.73 1.73 3.28
N LEU A 228 4.92 2.77 3.15
CA LEU A 228 3.85 3.10 4.10
C LEU A 228 2.78 1.98 4.20
N ILE A 229 2.52 1.27 3.10
CA ILE A 229 1.47 0.23 3.02
C ILE A 229 1.74 -0.91 4.02
N VAL A 230 3.02 -1.22 4.30
CA VAL A 230 3.36 -2.32 5.21
C VAL A 230 2.91 -2.06 6.64
N SER A 231 2.68 -0.79 7.03
CA SER A 231 2.11 -0.45 8.34
C SER A 231 0.78 -1.18 8.61
N ARG A 232 -0.01 -1.45 7.56
CA ARG A 232 -1.29 -2.19 7.60
C ARG A 232 -1.12 -3.64 8.02
N LEU A 233 0.07 -4.20 7.90
CA LEU A 233 0.37 -5.56 8.33
C LEU A 233 0.29 -5.69 9.85
N PHE A 234 0.79 -4.68 10.58
CA PHE A 234 1.03 -4.78 12.02
C PHE A 234 0.41 -3.64 12.85
N THR A 235 -0.23 -2.64 12.25
CA THR A 235 -0.85 -1.53 12.99
C THR A 235 -2.33 -1.79 13.20
N GLU A 236 -2.73 -1.92 14.46
CA GLU A 236 -4.15 -1.97 14.83
C GLU A 236 -4.82 -0.61 14.59
N VAL A 237 -6.13 -0.60 14.40
CA VAL A 237 -6.92 0.63 14.27
C VAL A 237 -6.57 1.65 15.37
N LEU A 238 -6.38 2.91 14.98
CA LEU A 238 -6.06 4.00 15.90
C LEU A 238 -7.30 4.37 16.74
N ASP A 239 -7.09 4.54 18.04
CA ASP A 239 -8.05 5.17 18.95
C ASP A 239 -7.85 6.71 18.97
N HIS A 240 -8.74 7.43 19.66
CA HIS A 240 -8.78 8.89 19.70
C HIS A 240 -7.48 9.54 20.22
N ASN A 241 -6.74 8.83 21.05
CA ASN A 241 -5.52 9.29 21.70
C ASN A 241 -4.24 8.76 21.07
N GLU A 242 -4.31 8.23 19.85
CA GLU A 242 -3.21 7.53 19.20
C GLU A 242 -2.85 8.09 17.83
N CYS A 243 -1.58 7.98 17.47
CA CYS A 243 -1.10 8.22 16.11
C CYS A 243 -0.05 7.20 15.68
N LEU A 244 0.20 7.13 14.38
CA LEU A 244 1.31 6.39 13.79
C LEU A 244 2.28 7.38 13.15
N ILE A 245 3.55 7.31 13.56
CA ILE A 245 4.64 8.12 13.01
C ILE A 245 5.51 7.19 12.16
N ILE A 246 5.74 7.56 10.90
CA ILE A 246 6.57 6.79 9.99
C ILE A 246 7.74 7.65 9.52
N THR A 247 8.96 7.15 9.68
CA THR A 247 10.19 7.87 9.30
C THR A 247 11.03 6.97 8.41
N GLY A 248 11.24 7.38 7.16
CA GLY A 248 12.14 6.73 6.21
C GLY A 248 13.41 7.56 6.00
N LYS A 249 14.52 6.88 5.67
CA LYS A 249 15.77 7.49 5.21
C LYS A 249 16.10 7.07 3.79
#